data_AF-A0A7K5UW75-F1
#
_entry.id   AF-A0A7K5UW75-F1
#
_cell.length_a   1.000
_cell.length_b   1.000
_cell.length_c   1.000
_cell.angle_alpha   90.00
_cell.angle_beta   90.00
_cell.angle_gamma   90.00
#
_symmetry.space_group_name_H-M   'P 1'
#
loop_
_entity.id
_entity.type
_entity.pdbx_description
1 polymer ?
#
loop_
_entity_poly.entity_id
_entity_poly.type
_entity_poly.pdbx_seq_one_letter_code
_entity_poly.pdbx_strand_id
1 'polypeptide(L)'
;SRDSPRSASRWQLRRLRAWNSLDWALYSHLNRSFWRKAEKFGLERLREEVAELRRRRALLAGRCLRGGGPVPPGSIPDGNLRPFQPPGGGRILGFALREGLGPEERRRCQRLAMPELQYKDLLARRQFGNGSAG
;
A
#
# COMPACT_ATOMS: atom_id res chain seq x y z
N SER A 1 6.02 -22.70 2.73
CA SER A 1 6.04 -22.61 4.20
C SER A 1 5.22 -21.40 4.63
N ARG A 2 4.12 -21.60 5.37
CA ARG A 2 3.29 -20.50 5.89
C ARG A 2 3.93 -20.03 7.20
N ASP A 3 4.54 -18.85 7.21
CA ASP A 3 4.92 -18.18 8.46
C ASP A 3 3.64 -17.84 9.22
N SER A 4 3.35 -18.60 10.27
CA SER A 4 2.33 -18.22 11.25
C SER A 4 2.90 -17.08 12.09
N PRO A 5 2.13 -16.02 12.41
CA PRO A 5 2.63 -14.94 13.25
C PRO A 5 3.11 -15.50 14.58
N ARG A 6 4.39 -15.34 14.90
CA ARG A 6 4.93 -15.74 16.21
C ARG A 6 4.22 -14.92 17.30
N SER A 7 3.53 -15.59 18.20
CA SER A 7 2.93 -14.95 19.37
C SER A 7 4.04 -14.45 20.30
N ALA A 8 4.16 -13.13 20.46
CA ALA A 8 5.13 -12.53 21.38
C ALA A 8 4.60 -12.55 22.82
N SER A 9 5.45 -12.88 23.79
CA SER A 9 5.13 -12.80 25.21
C SER A 9 4.89 -11.36 25.66
N ARG A 10 4.20 -11.19 26.80
CA ARG A 10 3.97 -9.84 27.38
C ARG A 10 5.26 -9.06 27.61
N TRP A 11 6.33 -9.75 28.01
CA TRP A 11 7.65 -9.14 28.19
C TRP A 11 8.27 -8.71 26.86
N GLN A 12 8.18 -9.55 25.81
CA GLN A 12 8.66 -9.20 24.48
C GLN A 12 7.93 -7.98 23.93
N LEU A 13 6.61 -7.90 24.12
CA LEU A 13 5.82 -6.73 23.73
C LEU A 13 6.24 -5.45 24.47
N ARG A 14 6.50 -5.54 25.78
CA ARG A 14 7.01 -4.39 26.56
C ARG A 14 8.37 -3.93 26.03
N ARG A 15 9.28 -4.86 25.76
CA ARG A 15 10.61 -4.55 25.23
C ARG A 15 10.53 -3.91 23.83
N LEU A 16 9.67 -4.44 22.96
CA LEU A 16 9.45 -3.88 21.62
C LEU A 16 8.87 -2.46 21.66
N ARG A 17 7.93 -2.19 22.58
CA ARG A 17 7.40 -0.84 22.80
C ARG A 17 8.44 0.11 23.37
N ALA A 18 9.30 -0.35 24.29
CA ALA A 18 10.38 0.46 24.83
C ALA A 18 11.42 0.80 23.76
N TRP A 19 11.74 -0.16 22.88
CA TRP A 19 12.68 0.04 21.79
C TRP A 19 12.14 1.01 20.72
N ASN A 20 10.84 0.95 20.40
CA ASN A 20 10.16 1.93 19.52
C ASN A 20 9.32 2.94 20.32
N SER A 21 9.88 3.54 21.37
CA SER A 21 9.12 4.37 22.32
C SER A 21 8.42 5.57 21.66
N LEU A 22 9.08 6.22 20.70
CA LEU A 22 8.52 7.33 19.94
C LEU A 22 7.33 6.89 19.09
N ASP A 23 7.49 5.85 18.27
CA ASP A 23 6.41 5.33 17.43
C ASP A 23 5.24 4.82 18.27
N TRP A 24 5.53 4.22 19.44
CA TRP A 24 4.49 3.80 20.36
C TRP A 24 3.70 4.99 20.92
N ALA A 25 4.36 6.10 21.24
CA ALA A 25 3.70 7.32 21.68
C ALA A 25 2.83 7.93 20.57
N LEU A 26 3.36 7.99 19.33
CA LEU A 26 2.63 8.48 18.15
C LEU A 26 1.41 7.61 17.85
N TYR A 27 1.57 6.29 17.80
CA TYR A 27 0.48 5.35 17.62
C TYR A 27 -0.60 5.54 18.68
N SER A 28 -0.21 5.63 19.95
CA SER A 28 -1.16 5.79 21.06
C SER A 28 -1.96 7.10 20.94
N HIS A 29 -1.32 8.20 20.57
CA HIS A 29 -1.99 9.48 20.36
C HIS A 29 -2.94 9.43 19.16
N LEU A 30 -2.47 8.93 18.01
CA LEU A 30 -3.24 8.88 16.77
C LEU A 30 -4.42 7.92 16.87
N ASN A 31 -4.24 6.77 17.53
CA ASN A 31 -5.33 5.80 17.74
C ASN A 31 -6.46 6.41 18.59
N ARG A 32 -6.13 7.09 19.71
CA ARG A 32 -7.13 7.81 20.51
C ARG A 32 -7.81 8.93 19.71
N SER A 33 -7.02 9.72 18.98
CA SER A 33 -7.55 10.81 18.16
C SER A 33 -8.43 10.31 17.01
N PHE A 34 -8.12 9.16 16.43
CA PHE A 34 -8.93 8.51 15.41
C PHE A 34 -10.29 8.11 15.98
N TRP A 35 -10.32 7.37 17.09
CA TRP A 35 -11.59 6.88 17.66
C TRP A 35 -12.52 8.00 18.10
N ARG A 36 -11.98 9.04 18.73
CA ARG A 36 -12.76 10.25 19.06
C ARG A 36 -13.38 10.91 17.82
N LYS A 37 -12.65 10.94 16.69
CA LYS A 37 -13.18 11.46 15.41
C LYS A 37 -14.20 10.50 14.79
N ALA A 38 -13.96 9.19 14.87
CA ALA A 38 -14.86 8.15 14.38
C ALA A 38 -16.21 8.17 15.11
N GLU A 39 -16.19 8.30 16.43
CA GLU A 39 -17.38 8.45 17.26
C GLU A 39 -18.15 9.72 16.90
N LYS A 40 -17.46 10.87 16.75
CA LYS A 40 -18.08 12.12 16.31
C LYS A 40 -18.69 12.01 14.90
N PHE A 41 -18.07 11.26 14.00
CA PHE A 41 -18.57 11.02 12.65
C PHE A 41 -19.77 10.04 12.62
N GLY A 42 -19.86 9.17 13.63
CA GLY A 42 -20.83 8.08 13.73
C GLY A 42 -20.22 6.74 13.31
N LEU A 43 -20.21 5.77 14.23
CA LEU A 43 -19.56 4.47 13.99
C LEU A 43 -20.29 3.63 12.94
N GLU A 44 -21.64 3.63 12.92
CA GLU A 44 -22.39 2.90 11.88
C GLU A 44 -22.15 3.50 10.50
N ARG A 45 -22.24 4.83 10.38
CA ARG A 45 -21.91 5.55 9.15
C ARG A 45 -20.48 5.25 8.70
N LEU A 46 -19.50 5.24 9.62
CA LEU A 46 -18.12 4.89 9.28
C LEU A 46 -18.02 3.47 8.71
N ARG A 47 -18.76 2.50 9.26
CA ARG A 47 -18.78 1.12 8.74
C ARG A 47 -19.37 1.05 7.33
N GLU A 48 -20.45 1.77 7.07
CA GLU A 48 -21.08 1.86 5.74
C GLU A 48 -20.12 2.45 4.70
N GLU A 49 -19.49 3.59 5.02
CA GLU A 49 -18.52 4.25 4.13
C GLU A 49 -17.29 3.37 3.87
N VAL A 50 -16.80 2.66 4.89
CA VAL A 50 -15.71 1.69 4.73
C VAL A 50 -16.12 0.51 3.85
N ALA A 51 -17.36 0.03 3.97
CA ALA A 51 -17.88 -1.05 3.13
C ALA A 51 -17.99 -0.59 1.66
N GLU A 52 -18.50 0.61 1.41
CA GLU A 52 -18.60 1.18 0.07
C GLU A 52 -17.20 1.43 -0.54
N LEU A 53 -16.25 1.94 0.25
CA LEU A 53 -14.86 2.09 -0.18
C LEU A 53 -14.24 0.76 -0.58
N ARG A 54 -14.47 -0.31 0.22
CA ARG A 54 -13.99 -1.66 -0.10
C ARG A 54 -14.62 -2.20 -1.39
N ARG A 55 -15.92 -2.00 -1.59
CA ARG A 55 -16.62 -2.37 -2.83
C ARG A 55 -16.01 -1.68 -4.05
N ARG A 56 -15.83 -0.36 -4.00
CA ARG A 56 -15.21 0.41 -5.09
C ARG A 56 -13.78 -0.03 -5.37
N ARG A 57 -12.99 -0.28 -4.32
CA ARG A 57 -11.63 -0.82 -4.45
C ARG A 57 -11.64 -2.18 -5.15
N ALA A 58 -12.55 -3.09 -4.78
CA ALA A 58 -12.66 -4.41 -5.40
C ALA A 58 -13.04 -4.31 -6.89
N LEU A 59 -14.01 -3.45 -7.23
CA LEU A 59 -14.38 -3.19 -8.63
C LEU A 59 -13.19 -2.65 -9.44
N LEU A 60 -12.47 -1.68 -8.88
CA LEU A 60 -11.29 -1.10 -9.53
C LEU A 60 -10.16 -2.13 -9.68
N ALA A 61 -9.96 -2.99 -8.68
CA ALA A 61 -9.00 -4.08 -8.73
C ALA A 61 -9.36 -5.10 -9.84
N GLY A 62 -10.63 -5.53 -9.95
CA GLY A 62 -11.07 -6.44 -11.02
C GLY A 62 -10.97 -5.83 -12.41
N ARG A 63 -11.13 -4.50 -12.51
CA ARG A 63 -10.98 -3.76 -13.76
C ARG A 63 -9.51 -3.62 -14.18
N CYS A 64 -8.64 -3.24 -13.25
CA CYS A 64 -7.24 -2.91 -13.55
C CYS A 64 -6.29 -4.10 -13.48
N LEU A 65 -6.50 -5.03 -12.57
CA LEU A 65 -5.49 -5.99 -12.15
C LEU A 65 -5.74 -7.38 -12.72
N ARG A 66 -4.66 -8.02 -13.14
CA ARG A 66 -4.63 -9.44 -13.47
C ARG A 66 -4.82 -10.25 -12.19
N GLY A 67 -5.88 -11.05 -12.14
CA GLY A 67 -6.20 -11.85 -10.95
C GLY A 67 -6.76 -11.06 -9.75
N GLY A 68 -7.05 -9.76 -9.91
CA GLY A 68 -7.78 -8.95 -8.91
C GLY A 68 -7.02 -8.61 -7.62
N GLY A 69 -5.73 -8.93 -7.51
CA GLY A 69 -4.97 -8.71 -6.28
C GLY A 69 -3.45 -8.63 -6.46
N PRO A 70 -2.70 -8.53 -5.35
CA PRO A 70 -1.25 -8.49 -5.38
C PRO A 70 -0.66 -9.81 -5.88
N VAL A 71 0.40 -9.73 -6.67
CA VAL A 71 1.12 -10.86 -7.23
C VAL A 71 2.63 -10.75 -6.93
N PRO A 72 3.38 -11.87 -6.95
CA PRO A 72 4.83 -11.83 -6.84
C PRO A 72 5.47 -10.99 -7.96
N PRO A 73 6.63 -10.37 -7.72
CA PRO A 73 7.28 -9.48 -8.69
C PRO A 73 7.61 -10.18 -10.03
N GLY A 74 7.94 -11.48 -10.01
CA GLY A 74 8.20 -12.27 -11.22
C GLY A 74 6.97 -12.46 -12.12
N SER A 75 5.76 -12.29 -11.57
CA SER A 75 4.50 -12.39 -12.33
C SER A 75 4.03 -11.04 -12.88
N ILE A 76 4.82 -9.97 -12.75
CA ILE A 76 4.53 -8.63 -13.25
C ILE A 76 5.32 -8.41 -14.55
N PRO A 77 4.66 -8.36 -15.72
CA PRO A 77 5.37 -8.20 -16.99
C PRO A 77 6.00 -6.82 -17.15
N ASP A 78 5.30 -5.77 -16.71
CA ASP A 78 5.74 -4.38 -16.81
C ASP A 78 6.80 -4.08 -15.74
N GLY A 79 8.04 -3.83 -16.18
CA GLY A 79 9.16 -3.51 -15.29
C GLY A 79 8.93 -2.24 -14.46
N ASN A 80 8.16 -1.28 -14.96
CA ASN A 80 7.83 -0.05 -14.23
C ASN A 80 6.86 -0.29 -13.06
N LEU A 81 6.21 -1.46 -13.03
CA LEU A 81 5.30 -1.86 -11.96
C LEU A 81 5.91 -2.88 -11.00
N ARG A 82 7.18 -3.27 -11.21
CA ARG A 82 7.88 -4.19 -10.30
C ARG A 82 8.36 -3.44 -9.07
N PRO A 83 7.89 -3.80 -7.86
CA PRO A 83 8.39 -3.19 -6.64
C PRO A 83 9.86 -3.58 -6.41
N PHE A 84 10.64 -2.65 -5.87
CA PHE A 84 11.98 -2.91 -5.38
C PHE A 84 11.98 -4.09 -4.39
N GLN A 85 13.02 -4.92 -4.45
CA GLN A 85 13.19 -6.05 -3.54
C GLN A 85 14.43 -5.79 -2.68
N PRO A 86 14.26 -5.54 -1.37
CA PRO A 86 15.40 -5.31 -0.49
C PRO A 86 16.25 -6.58 -0.34
N PRO A 87 17.59 -6.48 -0.40
CA PRO A 87 18.48 -7.62 -0.18
C PRO A 87 18.23 -8.27 1.19
N GLY A 88 18.08 -9.58 1.24
CA GLY A 88 17.81 -10.32 2.48
C GLY A 88 16.46 -10.03 3.14
N GLY A 89 15.60 -9.22 2.53
CA GLY A 89 14.27 -8.88 3.03
C GLY A 89 13.17 -9.83 2.53
N GLY A 90 11.96 -9.61 3.05
CA GLY A 90 10.78 -10.33 2.59
C GLY A 90 10.39 -9.97 1.15
N ARG A 91 9.73 -10.89 0.44
CA ARG A 91 9.26 -10.68 -0.92
C ARG A 91 8.15 -9.64 -0.95
N ILE A 92 8.40 -8.49 -1.55
CA ILE A 92 7.40 -7.42 -1.72
C ILE A 92 6.52 -7.75 -2.92
N LEU A 93 5.22 -7.89 -2.67
CA LEU A 93 4.22 -8.12 -3.72
C LEU A 93 3.93 -6.82 -4.48
N GLY A 94 3.53 -6.94 -5.74
CA GLY A 94 3.11 -5.81 -6.57
C GLY A 94 1.84 -6.12 -7.35
N PHE A 95 1.54 -5.33 -8.37
CA PHE A 95 0.30 -5.43 -9.12
C PHE A 95 0.58 -5.60 -10.62
N ALA A 96 0.13 -6.71 -11.19
CA ALA A 96 0.14 -6.90 -12.63
C ALA A 96 -1.15 -6.35 -13.24
N LEU A 97 -1.06 -5.58 -14.31
CA LEU A 97 -2.24 -5.09 -15.01
C LEU A 97 -2.89 -6.17 -15.88
N ARG A 98 -4.20 -6.05 -16.03
CA ARG A 98 -4.99 -6.82 -16.99
C ARG A 98 -4.57 -6.49 -18.41
N GLU A 99 -4.66 -7.48 -19.28
CA GLU A 99 -4.38 -7.31 -20.71
C GLU A 99 -5.61 -6.70 -21.41
N GLY A 100 -5.42 -6.13 -22.60
CA GLY A 100 -6.52 -5.54 -23.39
C GLY A 100 -7.13 -4.26 -22.82
N LEU A 101 -6.52 -3.61 -21.81
CA LEU A 101 -6.96 -2.29 -21.34
C LEU A 101 -6.76 -1.24 -22.44
N GLY A 102 -7.78 -0.41 -22.67
CA GLY A 102 -7.67 0.71 -23.60
C GLY A 102 -6.58 1.71 -23.15
N PRO A 103 -6.03 2.54 -24.05
CA PRO A 103 -4.88 3.40 -23.73
C PRO A 103 -5.09 4.30 -22.50
N GLU A 104 -6.27 4.91 -22.36
CA GLU A 104 -6.58 5.78 -21.22
C GLU A 104 -6.72 5.02 -19.90
N GLU A 105 -7.41 3.89 -19.97
CA GLU A 105 -7.64 3.01 -18.82
C GLU A 105 -6.32 2.42 -18.33
N ARG A 106 -5.47 1.98 -19.26
CA ARG A 106 -4.12 1.51 -18.96
C ARG A 106 -3.31 2.59 -18.24
N ARG A 107 -3.29 3.84 -18.74
CA ARG A 107 -2.58 4.95 -18.07
C ARG A 107 -3.11 5.18 -16.65
N ARG A 108 -4.43 5.15 -16.45
CA ARG A 108 -5.05 5.33 -15.14
C ARG A 108 -4.69 4.19 -14.17
N CYS A 109 -4.82 2.95 -14.62
CA CYS A 109 -4.48 1.77 -13.82
C CYS A 109 -2.97 1.71 -13.49
N GLN A 110 -2.10 2.04 -14.45
CA GLN A 110 -0.65 2.13 -14.21
C GLN A 110 -0.31 3.15 -13.12
N ARG A 111 -0.91 4.34 -13.14
CA ARG A 111 -0.66 5.36 -12.11
C ARG A 111 -1.07 4.90 -10.71
N LEU A 112 -2.12 4.08 -10.60
CA LEU A 112 -2.59 3.54 -9.31
C LEU A 112 -1.75 2.36 -8.82
N ALA A 113 -1.20 1.56 -9.74
CA ALA A 113 -0.42 0.37 -9.43
C ALA A 113 1.10 0.65 -9.29
N MET A 114 1.54 1.87 -9.60
CA MET A 114 2.96 2.24 -9.63
C MET A 114 3.59 2.14 -8.22
N PRO A 115 4.71 1.41 -8.05
CA PRO A 115 5.39 1.34 -6.77
C PRO A 115 6.08 2.68 -6.40
N GLU A 116 6.36 2.83 -5.11
CA GLU A 116 6.82 4.09 -4.50
C GLU A 116 8.02 4.73 -5.18
N LEU A 117 9.09 3.97 -5.47
CA LEU A 117 10.31 4.52 -6.07
C LEU A 117 10.05 5.07 -7.47
N GLN A 118 9.36 4.30 -8.31
CA GLN A 118 8.98 4.73 -9.65
C GLN A 118 8.02 5.93 -9.62
N TYR A 119 7.11 5.97 -8.63
CA TYR A 119 6.19 7.08 -8.46
C TYR A 119 6.91 8.36 -7.99
N LYS A 120 7.87 8.24 -7.08
CA LYS A 120 8.76 9.34 -6.67
C LYS A 120 9.50 9.91 -7.87
N ASP A 121 10.10 9.08 -8.71
CA ASP A 121 10.82 9.53 -9.90
C ASP A 121 9.89 10.21 -10.92
N LEU A 122 8.66 9.69 -11.09
CA LEU A 122 7.63 10.33 -11.89
C LEU A 122 7.27 11.73 -11.36
N LEU A 123 7.09 11.86 -10.04
CA LEU A 123 6.77 13.15 -9.41
C LEU A 123 7.94 14.13 -9.51
N ALA A 124 9.17 13.67 -9.27
CA ALA A 124 10.36 14.50 -9.37
C ALA A 124 10.51 15.11 -10.77
N ARG A 125 10.36 14.30 -11.82
CA ARG A 125 10.40 14.79 -13.22
C ARG A 125 9.31 15.82 -13.52
N ARG A 126 8.12 15.70 -12.90
CA ARG A 126 7.04 16.68 -13.08
C ARG A 126 7.30 18.00 -12.36
N GLN A 127 7.92 17.94 -11.18
CA GLN A 127 8.18 19.12 -10.37
C GLN A 127 9.41 19.89 -10.85
N PHE A 128 10.46 19.18 -11.26
CA PHE A 128 11.77 19.78 -11.53
C PHE A 128 12.24 19.65 -12.99
N GLY A 129 11.42 19.03 -13.87
CA GLY A 129 11.79 18.75 -15.26
C GLY A 129 12.78 17.58 -15.39
N ASN A 130 13.19 17.28 -16.63
CA ASN A 130 14.34 16.40 -16.88
C ASN A 130 15.64 17.19 -16.65
N GLY A 131 15.92 17.55 -15.40
CA GLY A 131 17.22 18.07 -15.03
C GLY A 131 18.26 16.98 -15.30
N SER A 132 19.10 17.19 -16.30
CA SER A 132 20.41 16.58 -16.40
C SER A 132 21.15 16.78 -15.07
N ALA A 133 21.07 15.79 -14.20
CA ALA A 133 22.09 15.58 -13.19
C ALA A 133 23.26 14.92 -13.94
N GLY A 134 24.36 15.65 -14.06
CA GLY A 134 25.61 15.16 -14.67
C GLY A 134 26.25 14.03 -13.88
#